data_AF-A0A925C5F2-F1
#
_entry.id   AF-A0A925C5F2-F1
#
_cell.length_a   1.000
_cell.length_b   1.000
_cell.length_c   1.000
_cell.angle_alpha   90.00
_cell.angle_beta   90.00
_cell.angle_gamma   90.00
#
_symmetry.space_group_name_H-M   'P 1'
#
loop_
_entity.id
_entity.type
_entity.pdbx_description
1 polymer ?
#
loop_
_entity_poly.entity_id
_entity_poly.type
_entity_poly.pdbx_seq_one_letter_code
_entity_poly.pdbx_strand_id
1 'polypeptide(L)'
;DGNGLDVIAELSRARPDARAIVLTGYGNIATAVTAVKLGAVDYLAKPADADDVTDALLAPSDDKAPPPENPMSADRVRWEHIQRVYELCNRNVSETARRLNMHRRTLQRILAKRAPK
;
A
#
# COMPACT_ATOMS: atom_id res chain seq x y z
N ASP A 1 6.13 -15.23 12.46
CA ASP A 1 5.26 -14.40 11.61
C ASP A 1 5.32 -12.94 12.05
N GLY A 2 6.39 -12.23 11.69
CA GLY A 2 6.58 -10.81 12.03
C GLY A 2 5.97 -9.90 10.97
N ASN A 3 5.24 -8.86 11.38
CA ASN A 3 4.74 -7.84 10.47
C ASN A 3 5.92 -6.95 10.03
N GLY A 4 6.01 -6.61 8.74
CA GLY A 4 7.09 -5.77 8.21
C GLY A 4 7.18 -4.39 8.87
N LEU A 5 6.07 -3.88 9.43
CA LEU A 5 6.05 -2.63 10.20
C LEU A 5 6.74 -2.74 11.56
N ASP A 6 6.64 -3.90 12.23
CA ASP A 6 7.29 -4.11 13.53
C ASP A 6 8.82 -4.11 13.36
N VAL A 7 9.30 -4.59 12.21
CA VAL A 7 10.73 -4.58 11.86
C VAL A 7 11.26 -3.15 11.73
N ILE A 8 10.46 -2.21 11.20
CA ILE A 8 10.88 -0.81 11.06
C ILE A 8 11.05 -0.18 12.45
N ALA A 9 10.11 -0.45 13.36
CA ALA A 9 10.18 0.05 14.73
C ALA A 9 11.41 -0.47 15.47
N GLU A 10 11.72 -1.76 15.33
CA GLU A 10 12.91 -2.36 15.95
C GLU A 10 14.21 -1.91 15.28
N LEU A 11 14.22 -1.74 13.96
CA LEU A 11 15.37 -1.22 13.22
C LEU A 11 15.70 0.21 13.65
N SER A 12 14.68 1.07 13.76
CA SER A 12 14.84 2.45 14.23
C SER A 12 15.40 2.53 15.66
N ARG A 13 15.02 1.58 16.53
CA ARG A 13 15.57 1.47 17.89
C ARG A 13 17.02 0.98 17.91
N ALA A 14 17.35 -0.02 17.10
CA ALA A 14 18.67 -0.64 17.10
C ALA A 14 19.72 0.16 16.33
N ARG A 15 19.31 0.84 15.25
CA ARG A 15 20.15 1.61 14.35
C ARG A 15 19.43 2.89 13.91
N PRO A 16 19.55 3.97 14.70
CA PRO A 16 18.93 5.25 14.37
C PRO A 16 19.43 5.87 13.05
N ASP A 17 20.61 5.44 12.59
CA ASP A 17 21.22 5.83 11.31
C ASP A 17 20.70 5.04 10.11
N ALA A 18 19.98 3.93 10.33
CA ALA A 18 19.47 3.10 9.26
C ALA A 18 18.21 3.71 8.62
N ARG A 19 18.18 3.69 7.29
CA ARG A 19 17.03 4.11 6.49
C ARG A 19 16.21 2.90 6.05
N ALA A 20 14.90 2.97 6.24
CA ALA A 20 13.97 1.92 5.85
C ALA A 20 12.93 2.42 4.86
N ILE A 21 12.61 1.60 3.86
CA ILE A 21 11.51 1.83 2.93
C ILE A 21 10.59 0.62 2.96
N VAL A 22 9.28 0.89 2.87
CA VAL A 22 8.28 -0.16 2.72
C VAL A 22 7.93 -0.31 1.25
N LEU A 23 8.35 -1.42 0.63
CA LEU A 23 7.94 -1.78 -0.72
C LEU A 23 6.81 -2.82 -0.67
N THR A 24 5.65 -2.50 -1.22
CA THR A 24 4.49 -3.39 -1.15
C THR A 24 3.58 -3.34 -2.36
N GLY A 25 3.13 -4.50 -2.83
CA GLY A 25 2.05 -4.60 -3.83
C GLY A 25 0.67 -4.29 -3.27
N TYR A 26 0.59 -3.95 -1.98
CA TYR A 26 -0.66 -3.69 -1.26
C TYR A 26 -0.61 -2.29 -0.64
N GLY A 27 -0.62 -1.26 -1.47
CA GLY A 27 -0.69 0.14 -1.04
C GLY A 27 -2.00 0.46 -0.32
N ASN A 28 -1.99 0.59 1.00
CA ASN A 28 -3.07 1.24 1.74
C ASN A 28 -2.50 2.51 2.34
N ILE A 29 -3.18 3.64 2.13
CA ILE A 29 -2.81 4.94 2.71
C ILE A 29 -2.64 4.82 4.23
N ALA A 30 -3.48 4.02 4.91
CA ALA A 30 -3.36 3.84 6.35
C ALA A 30 -2.04 3.16 6.77
N THR A 31 -1.56 2.16 6.01
CA THR A 31 -0.29 1.49 6.31
C THR A 31 0.90 2.34 5.92
N ALA A 32 0.77 3.17 4.87
CA ALA A 32 1.79 4.15 4.51
C ALA A 32 1.99 5.19 5.63
N VAL A 33 0.89 5.75 6.16
CA VAL A 33 0.95 6.69 7.28
C VAL A 33 1.54 6.03 8.53
N THR A 34 1.17 4.79 8.84
CA THR A 34 1.75 4.06 9.97
C THR A 34 3.24 3.78 9.76
N ALA A 35 3.68 3.40 8.56
CA ALA A 35 5.08 3.16 8.26
C ALA A 35 5.94 4.41 8.50
N VAL A 36 5.50 5.56 7.97
CA VAL A 36 6.20 6.84 8.17
C VAL A 36 6.26 7.21 9.66
N LYS A 37 5.16 7.01 10.41
CA LYS A 37 5.15 7.23 11.87
C LYS A 37 6.13 6.36 12.65
N LEU A 38 6.44 5.16 12.14
CA LEU A 38 7.38 4.22 12.76
C LEU A 38 8.84 4.47 12.34
N GLY A 39 9.11 5.48 11.51
CA GLY A 39 10.46 5.83 11.07
C GLY A 39 10.83 5.30 9.68
N ALA A 40 9.86 4.84 8.88
CA ALA A 40 10.12 4.61 7.47
C ALA A 40 10.34 5.95 6.76
N VAL A 41 11.34 5.97 5.90
CA VAL A 41 11.69 7.11 5.05
C VAL A 41 10.65 7.28 3.94
N ASP A 42 10.21 6.17 3.35
CA ASP A 42 9.19 6.19 2.31
C ASP A 42 8.38 4.89 2.25
N TYR A 43 7.27 4.94 1.53
CA TYR A 43 6.36 3.83 1.27
C TYR A 43 6.09 3.74 -0.24
N LEU A 44 6.68 2.74 -0.88
CA LEU A 44 6.57 2.50 -2.31
C LEU A 44 5.55 1.39 -2.61
N ALA A 45 4.65 1.68 -3.55
CA ALA A 45 3.72 0.69 -4.10
C ALA A 45 4.37 -0.04 -5.28
N LYS A 46 4.23 -1.37 -5.35
CA LYS A 46 4.65 -2.11 -6.55
C LYS A 46 3.68 -1.84 -7.71
N PRO A 47 4.16 -1.80 -8.97
CA PRO A 47 5.56 -1.97 -9.38
C PRO A 47 6.37 -0.70 -9.11
N ALA A 48 7.54 -0.87 -8.49
CA ALA A 48 8.57 0.16 -8.37
C ALA A 48 9.86 -0.42 -8.94
N ASP A 49 10.66 0.40 -9.61
CA ASP A 49 11.95 0.00 -10.15
C ASP A 49 13.09 0.20 -9.13
N ALA A 50 14.32 -0.13 -9.53
CA ALA A 50 15.48 0.00 -8.64
C ALA A 50 15.88 1.46 -8.42
N ASP A 51 15.54 2.34 -9.38
CA ASP A 51 15.86 3.76 -9.32
C ASP A 51 14.94 4.43 -8.29
N ASP A 52 13.63 4.12 -8.30
CA ASP A 52 12.65 4.54 -7.31
C ASP A 52 13.09 4.24 -5.86
N VAL A 53 13.63 3.04 -5.63
CA VAL A 53 14.11 2.60 -4.31
C VAL A 53 15.36 3.37 -3.91
N THR A 54 16.27 3.59 -4.86
CA THR A 54 17.55 4.28 -4.63
C THR A 54 17.30 5.75 -4.31
N ASP A 55 16.43 6.41 -5.08
CA ASP A 55 16.06 7.81 -4.89
C ASP A 55 15.43 8.04 -3.52
N ALA A 56 14.48 7.18 -3.13
CA ALA A 56 13.85 7.28 -1.82
C ALA A 56 14.83 6.99 -0.65
N LEU A 57 15.84 6.14 -0.84
CA LEU A 57 16.88 5.86 0.17
C LEU A 57 17.97 6.93 0.23
N LEU A 58 18.14 7.75 -0.80
CA LEU A 58 19.17 8.80 -0.85
C LEU A 58 18.60 10.20 -0.64
N ALA A 59 17.28 10.39 -0.76
CA ALA A 59 16.61 11.68 -0.55
C ALA A 59 16.99 12.32 0.81
N PRO A 60 17.23 13.64 0.91
CA PRO A 60 17.53 14.30 2.18
C PRO A 60 16.40 14.13 3.20
N SER A 61 16.73 13.86 4.47
CA SER A 61 15.78 13.53 5.55
C SER A 61 14.75 14.61 5.90
N ASP A 62 14.95 15.85 5.42
CA ASP A 62 14.11 17.02 5.71
C ASP A 62 13.10 17.32 4.60
N ASP A 63 13.24 16.69 3.43
CA ASP A 63 12.27 16.82 2.35
C ASP A 63 11.23 15.72 2.47
N LYS A 64 9.97 16.12 2.66
CA LYS A 64 8.84 15.22 2.43
C LYS A 64 8.95 14.73 0.99
N ALA A 65 8.98 13.42 0.80
CA ALA A 65 8.96 12.81 -0.52
C ALA A 65 7.88 13.52 -1.36
N PRO A 66 8.24 14.09 -2.53
CA PRO A 66 7.25 14.74 -3.38
C PRO A 66 6.16 13.70 -3.70
N PRO A 67 4.88 14.11 -3.79
CA PRO A 67 3.83 13.22 -4.24
C PRO A 67 4.28 12.53 -5.53
N PRO A 68 4.06 11.22 -5.68
CA PRO A 68 4.51 10.49 -6.87
C PRO A 68 4.00 11.19 -8.12
N GLU A 69 4.85 11.34 -9.15
CA GLU A 69 4.52 12.08 -10.37
C GLU A 69 3.24 11.57 -11.04
N ASN A 70 2.97 10.27 -10.91
CA ASN A 70 1.76 9.62 -11.41
C ASN A 70 1.02 8.89 -10.28
N PRO A 71 0.21 9.59 -9.47
CA PRO A 71 -0.59 8.95 -8.44
C PRO A 71 -1.61 7.99 -9.09
N MET A 72 -1.84 6.85 -8.45
CA MET A 72 -2.87 5.91 -8.92
C MET A 72 -4.22 6.61 -9.06
N SER A 73 -4.92 6.34 -10.15
CA SER A 73 -6.27 6.88 -10.35
C SER A 73 -7.20 6.44 -9.21
N ALA A 74 -8.13 7.32 -8.80
CA ALA A 74 -9.07 7.00 -7.73
C ALA A 74 -9.86 5.70 -7.99
N ASP A 75 -10.12 5.40 -9.26
CA ASP A 75 -10.77 4.16 -9.68
C ASP A 75 -9.86 2.93 -9.52
N ARG A 76 -8.55 3.06 -9.75
CA ARG A 76 -7.58 2.00 -9.51
C ARG A 76 -7.41 1.71 -8.03
N VAL A 77 -7.31 2.74 -7.19
CA VAL A 77 -7.28 2.60 -5.72
C VAL A 77 -8.54 1.87 -5.23
N ARG A 78 -9.71 2.27 -5.74
CA ARG A 78 -10.98 1.61 -5.41
C ARG A 78 -10.98 0.14 -5.84
N TRP A 79 -10.51 -0.17 -7.05
CA TRP A 79 -10.49 -1.54 -7.58
C TRP A 79 -9.56 -2.46 -6.76
N GLU A 80 -8.36 -1.99 -6.42
CA GLU A 80 -7.43 -2.74 -5.57
C GLU A 80 -7.99 -2.98 -4.17
N HIS A 81 -8.66 -1.98 -3.58
CA HIS A 81 -9.33 -2.13 -2.29
C HIS A 81 -10.41 -3.24 -2.35
N ILE A 82 -11.23 -3.23 -3.41
CA ILE A 82 -12.27 -4.25 -3.62
C ILE A 82 -11.66 -5.65 -3.75
N GLN A 83 -10.62 -5.81 -4.56
CA GLN A 83 -9.92 -7.09 -4.74
C GLN A 83 -9.29 -7.58 -3.43
N ARG A 84 -8.72 -6.69 -2.62
CA ARG A 84 -8.14 -7.02 -1.32
C ARG A 84 -9.20 -7.60 -0.37
N VAL A 85 -10.33 -6.92 -0.21
CA VAL A 85 -11.40 -7.41 0.68
C VAL A 85 -12.01 -8.71 0.13
N TYR A 86 -12.01 -8.90 -1.20
CA TYR A 86 -12.42 -10.16 -1.81
C TYR A 86 -11.53 -11.35 -1.41
N GLU A 87 -10.21 -11.19 -1.50
CA GLU A 87 -9.27 -12.24 -1.10
C GLU A 87 -9.31 -12.51 0.41
N LEU A 88 -9.37 -11.47 1.25
CA LEU A 88 -9.50 -11.62 2.72
C LEU A 88 -10.80 -12.30 3.15
N CYS A 89 -11.83 -12.27 2.31
CA CYS A 89 -13.08 -12.98 2.51
C CYS A 89 -13.06 -14.39 1.87
N ASN A 90 -11.87 -14.97 1.63
CA ASN A 90 -11.69 -16.26 0.96
C ASN A 90 -12.49 -16.34 -0.36
N ARG A 91 -12.46 -15.26 -1.14
CA ARG A 91 -13.15 -15.16 -2.44
C ARG A 91 -14.68 -15.30 -2.35
N ASN A 92 -15.27 -14.99 -1.19
CA ASN A 92 -16.71 -14.97 -0.99
C ASN A 92 -17.33 -13.62 -1.36
N VAL A 93 -17.96 -13.57 -2.53
CA VAL A 93 -18.61 -12.37 -3.08
C VAL A 93 -19.66 -11.77 -2.13
N SER A 94 -20.45 -12.61 -1.44
CA SER A 94 -21.53 -12.12 -0.58
C SER A 94 -20.99 -11.46 0.70
N GLU A 95 -19.96 -12.05 1.30
CA GLU A 95 -19.29 -11.50 2.49
C GLU A 95 -18.56 -10.20 2.15
N THR A 96 -17.81 -10.17 1.04
CA THR A 96 -17.11 -8.98 0.57
C THR A 96 -18.07 -7.83 0.27
N ALA A 97 -19.20 -8.12 -0.39
CA ALA A 97 -20.23 -7.12 -0.67
C ALA A 97 -20.81 -6.51 0.62
N ARG A 98 -21.05 -7.35 1.64
CA ARG A 98 -21.52 -6.90 2.96
C ARG A 98 -20.49 -6.00 3.64
N ARG A 99 -19.21 -6.40 3.67
CA ARG A 99 -18.13 -5.63 4.31
C ARG A 99 -17.84 -4.30 3.63
N LEU A 100 -17.97 -4.25 2.30
CA LEU A 100 -17.79 -3.04 1.52
C LEU A 100 -19.06 -2.17 1.42
N ASN A 101 -20.13 -2.54 2.14
CA ASN A 101 -21.44 -1.89 2.10
C ASN A 101 -21.94 -1.61 0.67
N MET A 102 -21.82 -2.61 -0.21
CA MET A 102 -22.23 -2.50 -1.61
C MET A 102 -23.10 -3.67 -2.05
N HIS A 103 -23.87 -3.45 -3.11
CA HIS A 103 -24.73 -4.51 -3.63
C HIS A 103 -23.91 -5.61 -4.30
N ARG A 104 -24.27 -6.88 -4.04
CA ARG A 104 -23.55 -8.06 -4.58
C ARG A 104 -23.38 -8.02 -6.11
N ARG A 105 -24.43 -7.59 -6.85
CA ARG A 105 -24.36 -7.44 -8.32
C ARG A 105 -23.34 -6.40 -8.76
N THR A 106 -23.19 -5.31 -8.00
CA THR A 106 -22.18 -4.27 -8.28
C THR A 106 -20.78 -4.83 -8.11
N LEU A 107 -20.54 -5.55 -7.00
CA LEU A 107 -19.26 -6.21 -6.76
C LEU A 107 -18.92 -7.21 -7.87
N GLN A 108 -19.86 -8.09 -8.24
CA GLN A 108 -19.66 -9.05 -9.34
C GLN A 108 -19.28 -8.36 -10.65
N ARG A 109 -19.95 -7.25 -10.98
CA ARG A 109 -19.64 -6.47 -12.18
C ARG A 109 -18.24 -5.85 -12.14
N ILE A 110 -17.79 -5.39 -10.97
CA ILE A 110 -16.45 -4.83 -10.79
C ILE A 110 -15.38 -5.93 -10.91
N LEU A 111 -15.61 -7.08 -10.28
CA LEU A 111 -14.68 -8.23 -10.32
C LEU A 111 -14.57 -8.85 -11.72
N ALA A 112 -15.62 -8.80 -12.54
CA ALA A 112 -15.61 -9.32 -13.91
C ALA A 112 -14.83 -8.45 -14.91
N LYS A 113 -14.53 -7.19 -14.56
CA LYS A 113 -13.78 -6.27 -15.41
C LYS A 113 -12.28 -6.32 -15.09
N ARG A 114 -11.45 -6.13 -16.12
CA ARG A 114 -10.01 -5.90 -15.95
C ARG A 114 -9.76 -4.62 -15.16
N ALA A 115 -8.60 -4.54 -14.51
CA ALA A 115 -8.18 -3.36 -13.75
C ALA A 115 -8.30 -2.08 -14.63
N PRO A 116 -8.88 -1.00 -14.09
CA PRO A 116 -8.90 0.28 -14.79
C PRO A 116 -7.46 0.76 -15.03
N LYS A 117 -7.23 1.41 -16.19
CA LYS A 117 -5.93 1.99 -16.53
C LYS A 117 -5.59 3.13 -15.58
#